data_AF-A0A9X0CTR3-F1
#
_entry.id   AF-A0A9X0CTR3-F1
#
_cell.length_a   1.000
_cell.length_b   1.000
_cell.length_c   1.000
_cell.angle_alpha   90.00
_cell.angle_beta   90.00
_cell.angle_gamma   90.00
#
_symmetry.space_group_name_H-M   'P 1'
#
loop_
_entity.id
_entity.type
_entity.pdbx_description
1 polymer ?
#
loop_
_entity_poly.entity_id
_entity_poly.type
_entity_poly.pdbx_seq_one_letter_code
_entity_poly.pdbx_strand_id
1 'polypeptide(L)'
;MADLDANAVALNLQNTLSPEANVRKQAEKFLESVEGKAKYNVLLLNIVDNAAADGLIRVAAAISFKNCVKRNWRIIPDEPNKISESDRETIKGEIVDLMLRSPEKLQKQLSDAVSVIGREDFPDKWTNLLPELVTKFGSGDFHIINGVLQTAHSLFKRYRHEFKSQELWTEIKFVLERFAEPLTNLFEAIMEEANRCGSDLAKLKDILSSILLICKVFYSLNFQDLPEHFEENMDKWMKNFLILLTTNSKQLQLESQICDNVALYAQKYDEEFENYLPKFVEAIWQLLVSTEKLAKHDIVVSNAIGFLASASERNHYKYLFEKQETLKSICENVVVPNIEFREEDEEVFEDNPDEYIRRDIEGSDVDTRRRAASDLVRGLCKFHEQRVIEIFSHHVVAMLQQYQANSEKNWKAKDAAISLLHHWHARNKLLRYCTINV
;
A
#
# COMPACT_ATOMS: atom_id res chain seq x y z
N MET A 1 22.52 -24.87 -34.63
CA MET A 1 21.26 -24.80 -33.87
C MET A 1 20.34 -23.90 -34.66
N ALA A 2 19.14 -24.36 -35.03
CA ALA A 2 18.20 -23.53 -35.79
C ALA A 2 17.83 -22.31 -34.94
N ASP A 3 18.11 -21.11 -35.44
CA ASP A 3 17.70 -19.87 -34.79
C ASP A 3 16.18 -19.87 -34.60
N LEU A 4 15.74 -19.40 -33.43
CA LEU A 4 14.32 -19.28 -33.13
C LEU A 4 13.71 -18.21 -34.04
N ASP A 5 12.75 -18.59 -34.88
CA ASP A 5 12.13 -17.67 -35.83
C ASP A 5 11.20 -16.66 -35.11
N ALA A 6 11.60 -15.39 -35.13
CA ALA A 6 10.85 -14.26 -34.59
C ALA A 6 9.41 -14.19 -35.11
N ASN A 7 9.22 -14.45 -36.41
CA ASN A 7 7.92 -14.36 -37.05
C ASN A 7 7.01 -15.51 -36.60
N ALA A 8 7.57 -16.72 -36.44
CA ALA A 8 6.83 -17.86 -35.93
C ALA A 8 6.36 -17.63 -34.48
N VAL A 9 7.21 -17.04 -33.63
CA VAL A 9 6.83 -16.71 -32.24
C VAL A 9 5.76 -15.61 -32.22
N ALA A 10 5.93 -14.53 -32.99
CA ALA A 10 4.94 -13.45 -33.07
C ALA A 10 3.57 -13.94 -33.58
N LEU A 11 3.56 -14.81 -34.60
CA LEU A 11 2.33 -15.41 -35.12
C LEU A 11 1.64 -16.27 -34.07
N ASN A 12 2.39 -17.10 -33.34
CA ASN A 12 1.81 -17.92 -32.29
C ASN A 12 1.30 -17.07 -31.11
N LEU A 13 1.99 -15.99 -30.73
CA LEU A 13 1.47 -15.02 -29.77
C LEU A 13 0.15 -14.41 -30.22
N GLN A 14 0.02 -14.03 -31.49
CA GLN A 14 -1.25 -13.56 -32.04
C GLN A 14 -2.34 -14.64 -31.97
N ASN A 15 -2.00 -15.89 -32.27
CA ASN A 15 -2.93 -17.02 -32.22
C ASN A 15 -3.45 -17.32 -30.81
N THR A 16 -2.70 -16.97 -29.75
CA THR A 16 -3.22 -17.06 -28.37
C THR A 16 -4.41 -16.15 -28.09
N LEU A 17 -4.61 -15.12 -28.94
CA LEU A 17 -5.71 -14.17 -28.84
C LEU A 17 -6.91 -14.54 -29.73
N SER A 18 -6.84 -15.66 -30.46
CA SER A 18 -7.90 -16.11 -31.37
C SER A 18 -9.19 -16.45 -30.62
N PRO A 19 -10.40 -16.17 -31.18
CA PRO A 19 -11.65 -16.63 -30.59
C PRO A 19 -11.76 -18.17 -30.56
N GLU A 20 -11.10 -18.85 -31.49
CA GLU A 20 -11.12 -20.31 -31.66
C GLU A 20 -10.26 -21.02 -30.61
N ALA A 21 -10.90 -21.82 -29.75
CA ALA A 21 -10.22 -22.51 -28.64
C ALA A 21 -9.11 -23.47 -29.09
N ASN A 22 -9.29 -24.14 -30.24
CA ASN A 22 -8.28 -25.05 -30.79
C ASN A 22 -7.02 -24.31 -31.24
N VAL A 23 -7.19 -23.12 -31.85
CA VAL A 23 -6.06 -22.28 -32.28
C VAL A 23 -5.27 -21.78 -31.08
N ARG A 24 -5.96 -21.32 -30.02
CA ARG A 24 -5.29 -20.89 -28.78
C ARG A 24 -4.47 -22.02 -28.14
N LYS A 25 -5.06 -23.21 -27.96
CA LYS A 25 -4.38 -24.36 -27.35
C LYS A 25 -3.16 -24.82 -28.15
N GLN A 26 -3.22 -24.77 -29.48
CA GLN A 26 -2.08 -25.12 -30.33
C GLN A 26 -0.94 -24.10 -30.19
N ALA A 27 -1.29 -22.81 -30.17
CA ALA A 27 -0.33 -21.74 -29.97
C ALA A 27 0.35 -21.79 -28.59
N GLU A 28 -0.41 -22.01 -27.52
CA GLU A 28 0.12 -22.18 -26.16
C GLU A 28 1.10 -23.36 -26.10
N LYS A 29 0.73 -24.53 -26.63
CA LYS A 29 1.63 -25.69 -26.71
C LYS A 29 2.91 -25.41 -27.48
N PHE A 30 2.81 -24.66 -28.58
CA PHE A 30 4.00 -24.25 -29.33
C PHE A 30 4.92 -23.37 -28.48
N LEU A 31 4.37 -22.34 -27.83
CA LEU A 31 5.13 -21.41 -26.99
C LEU A 31 5.81 -22.14 -25.81
N GLU A 32 5.09 -23.08 -25.16
CA GLU A 32 5.67 -23.95 -24.12
C GLU A 32 6.82 -24.80 -24.65
N SER A 33 6.71 -25.33 -25.87
CA SER A 33 7.76 -26.16 -26.48
C SER A 33 9.05 -25.40 -26.81
N VAL A 34 8.97 -24.08 -26.97
CA VAL A 34 10.12 -23.21 -27.27
C VAL A 34 10.63 -22.43 -26.07
N GLU A 35 9.92 -22.46 -24.93
CA GLU A 35 10.20 -21.69 -23.72
C GLU A 35 11.62 -21.91 -23.16
N GLY A 36 12.16 -23.13 -23.31
CA GLY A 36 13.51 -23.50 -22.84
C GLY A 36 14.62 -23.35 -23.88
N LYS A 37 14.34 -22.77 -25.06
CA LYS A 37 15.37 -22.54 -26.08
C LYS A 37 16.13 -21.25 -25.78
N ALA A 38 17.44 -21.27 -26.02
CA ALA A 38 18.29 -20.09 -25.89
C ALA A 38 17.74 -18.90 -26.71
N LYS A 39 17.87 -17.69 -26.18
CA LYS A 39 17.36 -16.43 -26.76
C LYS A 39 15.84 -16.29 -26.84
N TYR A 40 15.04 -17.26 -26.40
CA TYR A 40 13.56 -17.14 -26.42
C TYR A 40 13.09 -15.90 -25.65
N ASN A 41 13.59 -15.70 -24.43
CA ASN A 41 13.22 -14.57 -23.59
C ASN A 41 13.70 -13.22 -24.16
N VAL A 42 14.92 -13.19 -24.73
CA VAL A 42 15.46 -12.01 -25.42
C VAL A 42 14.61 -11.66 -26.64
N LEU A 43 14.17 -12.67 -27.40
CA LEU A 43 13.26 -12.49 -28.52
C LEU A 43 11.92 -11.90 -28.08
N LEU A 44 11.36 -12.36 -26.97
CA LEU A 44 10.12 -11.77 -26.42
C LEU A 44 10.33 -10.29 -26.06
N LEU A 45 11.45 -9.92 -25.44
CA LEU A 45 11.78 -8.51 -25.16
C LEU A 45 11.88 -7.69 -26.45
N ASN A 46 12.52 -8.22 -27.50
CA ASN A 46 12.59 -7.56 -28.81
C ASN A 46 11.21 -7.36 -29.46
N ILE A 47 10.28 -8.31 -29.29
CA ILE A 47 8.90 -8.16 -29.77
C ILE A 47 8.17 -7.07 -28.97
N VAL A 48 8.36 -7.02 -27.65
CA VAL A 48 7.79 -5.97 -26.78
C VAL A 48 8.32 -4.59 -27.17
N ASP A 49 9.60 -4.51 -27.51
CA ASP A 49 10.28 -3.30 -27.95
C ASP A 49 9.74 -2.79 -29.30
N ASN A 50 9.48 -3.69 -30.24
CA ASN A 50 9.11 -3.32 -31.61
C ASN A 50 7.82 -2.47 -31.67
N ALA A 51 7.99 -1.15 -31.73
CA ALA A 51 6.90 -0.20 -31.75
C ALA A 51 6.03 -0.27 -33.02
N ALA A 52 6.54 -0.89 -34.11
CA ALA A 52 5.78 -1.12 -35.33
C ALA A 52 4.89 -2.37 -35.26
N ALA A 53 5.07 -3.23 -34.26
CA ALA A 53 4.24 -4.41 -34.05
C ALA A 53 2.88 -4.04 -33.42
N ASP A 54 1.88 -4.87 -33.66
CA ASP A 54 0.54 -4.72 -33.09
C ASP A 54 0.59 -4.67 -31.56
N GLY A 55 -0.15 -3.73 -30.96
CA GLY A 55 -0.14 -3.50 -29.52
C GLY A 55 -0.58 -4.71 -28.69
N LEU A 56 -1.50 -5.54 -29.21
CA LEU A 56 -1.94 -6.76 -28.53
C LEU A 56 -0.86 -7.84 -28.57
N ILE A 57 -0.12 -7.96 -29.68
CA ILE A 57 1.01 -8.88 -29.79
C ILE A 57 2.12 -8.49 -28.80
N ARG A 58 2.42 -7.19 -28.66
CA ARG A 58 3.39 -6.68 -27.69
C ARG A 58 2.98 -7.02 -26.25
N VAL A 59 1.68 -6.88 -25.92
CA VAL A 59 1.16 -7.24 -24.59
C VAL A 59 1.22 -8.75 -24.36
N ALA A 60 0.85 -9.57 -25.35
CA ALA A 60 0.96 -11.02 -25.26
C ALA A 60 2.42 -11.48 -25.07
N ALA A 61 3.37 -10.84 -25.75
CA ALA A 61 4.80 -11.07 -25.57
C ALA A 61 5.26 -10.74 -24.15
N ALA A 62 4.88 -9.58 -23.61
CA ALA A 62 5.23 -9.17 -22.25
C ALA A 62 4.65 -10.10 -21.17
N ILE A 63 3.41 -10.56 -21.36
CA ILE A 63 2.77 -11.54 -20.45
C ILE A 63 3.49 -12.89 -20.52
N SER A 64 3.81 -13.37 -21.72
CA SER A 64 4.54 -14.63 -21.92
C SER A 64 5.93 -14.57 -21.30
N PHE A 65 6.65 -13.46 -21.49
CA PHE A 65 7.94 -13.20 -20.88
C PHE A 65 7.86 -13.22 -19.35
N LYS A 66 6.94 -12.44 -18.77
CA LYS A 66 6.71 -12.41 -17.32
C LYS A 66 6.43 -13.81 -16.75
N ASN A 67 5.58 -14.59 -17.42
CA ASN A 67 5.21 -15.92 -16.98
C ASN A 67 6.38 -16.91 -17.07
N CYS A 68 7.20 -16.82 -18.13
CA CYS A 68 8.43 -17.60 -18.26
C CYS A 68 9.43 -17.27 -17.13
N VAL A 69 9.66 -15.99 -16.85
CA VAL A 69 10.50 -15.53 -15.73
C VAL A 69 9.98 -16.07 -14.40
N LYS A 70 8.68 -15.97 -14.13
CA LYS A 70 8.06 -16.52 -12.90
C LYS A 70 8.28 -18.01 -12.71
N ARG A 71 8.28 -18.79 -13.79
CA ARG A 71 8.47 -20.25 -13.73
C ARG A 71 9.93 -20.68 -13.68
N ASN A 72 10.80 -19.99 -14.42
CA ASN A 72 12.11 -20.53 -14.78
C ASN A 72 13.29 -19.65 -14.32
N TRP A 73 13.06 -18.49 -13.70
CA TRP A 73 14.16 -17.63 -13.24
C TRP A 73 14.85 -18.18 -11.99
N ARG A 74 14.10 -18.76 -11.06
CA ARG A 74 14.69 -19.43 -9.90
C ARG A 74 15.42 -20.70 -10.34
N ILE A 75 16.67 -20.85 -9.95
CA ILE A 75 17.44 -22.08 -10.20
C ILE A 75 17.08 -23.08 -9.11
N ILE A 76 16.40 -24.15 -9.48
CA ILE A 76 16.02 -25.24 -8.58
C ILE A 76 17.07 -26.36 -8.73
N PRO A 77 17.69 -26.82 -7.63
CA PRO A 77 18.59 -27.98 -7.68
C PRO A 77 17.89 -29.18 -8.34
N ASP A 78 18.61 -29.91 -9.18
CA ASP A 78 18.12 -31.09 -9.91
C ASP A 78 17.10 -30.84 -11.03
N GLU A 79 16.74 -29.58 -11.32
CA GLU A 79 15.94 -29.22 -12.50
C GLU A 79 16.80 -28.58 -13.62
N PRO A 80 16.48 -28.83 -14.90
CA PRO A 80 17.21 -28.22 -16.01
C PRO A 80 16.93 -26.71 -16.08
N ASN A 81 17.99 -25.91 -16.04
CA ASN A 81 17.91 -24.46 -16.25
C ASN A 81 17.40 -24.14 -17.66
N LYS A 82 16.22 -23.54 -17.74
CA LYS A 82 15.59 -23.15 -19.02
C LYS A 82 16.00 -21.76 -19.53
N ILE A 83 16.61 -20.94 -18.68
CA ILE A 83 17.13 -19.61 -19.04
C ILE A 83 18.64 -19.64 -18.87
N SER A 84 19.36 -19.49 -19.99
CA SER A 84 20.82 -19.49 -20.01
C SER A 84 21.40 -18.27 -19.27
N GLU A 85 22.63 -18.39 -18.76
CA GLU A 85 23.31 -17.28 -18.07
C GLU A 85 23.49 -16.06 -18.97
N SER A 86 23.86 -16.27 -20.24
CA SER A 86 23.93 -15.20 -21.24
C SER A 86 22.59 -14.50 -21.45
N ASP A 87 21.47 -15.25 -21.55
CA ASP A 87 20.15 -14.63 -21.67
C ASP A 87 19.79 -13.83 -20.40
N ARG A 88 20.16 -14.32 -19.21
CA ARG A 88 19.91 -13.59 -17.95
C ARG A 88 20.65 -12.26 -17.91
N GLU A 89 21.91 -12.21 -18.34
CA GLU A 89 22.68 -10.97 -18.42
C GLU A 89 22.07 -9.99 -19.42
N THR A 90 21.72 -10.45 -20.62
CA THR A 90 21.05 -9.61 -21.63
C THR A 90 19.72 -9.07 -21.11
N ILE A 91 18.88 -9.93 -20.51
CA ILE A 91 17.60 -9.52 -19.92
C ILE A 91 17.82 -8.44 -18.85
N LYS A 92 18.77 -8.65 -17.94
CA LYS A 92 19.08 -7.68 -16.88
C LYS A 92 19.56 -6.33 -17.43
N GLY A 93 20.31 -6.33 -18.53
CA GLY A 93 20.77 -5.10 -19.18
C GLY A 93 19.70 -4.34 -19.96
N GLU A 94 18.64 -5.00 -20.44
CA GLU A 94 17.65 -4.38 -21.34
C GLU A 94 16.30 -4.08 -20.65
N ILE A 95 15.90 -4.90 -19.68
CA ILE A 95 14.52 -4.90 -19.16
C ILE A 95 14.12 -3.58 -18.49
N VAL A 96 15.04 -2.94 -17.76
CA VAL A 96 14.76 -1.70 -17.03
C VAL A 96 14.50 -0.56 -18.02
N ASP A 97 15.39 -0.36 -18.99
CA ASP A 97 15.22 0.69 -19.99
C ASP A 97 13.99 0.45 -20.87
N LEU A 98 13.72 -0.80 -21.26
CA LEU A 98 12.51 -1.15 -22.00
C LEU A 98 11.24 -0.86 -21.21
N MET A 99 11.22 -1.19 -19.91
CA MET A 99 10.09 -0.91 -19.03
C MET A 99 9.80 0.59 -18.93
N LEU A 100 10.84 1.42 -18.79
CA LEU A 100 10.69 2.86 -18.57
C LEU A 100 10.14 3.60 -19.80
N ARG A 101 10.54 3.20 -21.01
CA ARG A 101 10.02 3.79 -22.27
C ARG A 101 8.73 3.13 -22.79
N SER A 102 8.24 2.09 -22.12
CA SER A 102 7.04 1.38 -22.51
C SER A 102 5.76 2.09 -22.05
N PRO A 103 4.65 1.97 -22.81
CA PRO A 103 3.31 2.38 -22.36
C PRO A 103 2.88 1.65 -21.08
N GLU A 104 1.97 2.25 -20.31
CA GLU A 104 1.54 1.80 -18.97
C GLU A 104 1.21 0.30 -18.87
N LYS A 105 0.47 -0.25 -19.85
CA LYS A 105 0.10 -1.68 -19.85
C LYS A 105 1.31 -2.61 -19.94
N LEU A 106 2.29 -2.26 -20.76
CA LEU A 106 3.53 -3.02 -20.94
C LEU A 106 4.47 -2.81 -19.75
N GLN A 107 4.59 -1.56 -19.30
CA GLN A 107 5.38 -1.19 -18.11
C GLN A 107 4.95 -2.00 -16.88
N LYS A 108 3.64 -2.18 -16.64
CA LYS A 108 3.13 -3.02 -15.54
C LYS A 108 3.59 -4.49 -15.65
N GLN A 109 3.53 -5.10 -16.84
CA GLN A 109 3.96 -6.49 -17.03
C GLN A 109 5.48 -6.66 -16.86
N LEU A 110 6.26 -5.68 -17.35
CA LEU A 110 7.72 -5.69 -17.22
C LEU A 110 8.16 -5.43 -15.77
N SER A 111 7.51 -4.50 -15.05
CA SER A 111 7.79 -4.24 -13.63
C SER A 111 7.55 -5.46 -12.75
N ASP A 112 6.47 -6.22 -13.02
CA ASP A 112 6.23 -7.52 -12.37
C ASP A 112 7.38 -8.51 -12.63
N ALA A 113 7.89 -8.57 -13.87
CA ALA A 113 9.01 -9.44 -14.22
C ALA A 113 10.31 -9.01 -13.53
N VAL A 114 10.62 -7.70 -13.53
CA VAL A 114 11.77 -7.13 -12.80
C VAL A 114 11.68 -7.47 -11.31
N SER A 115 10.48 -7.41 -10.71
CA SER A 115 10.29 -7.76 -9.30
C SER A 115 10.61 -9.22 -8.99
N VAL A 116 10.26 -10.13 -9.90
CA VAL A 116 10.57 -11.56 -9.78
C VAL A 116 12.07 -11.80 -9.93
N ILE A 117 12.69 -11.18 -10.93
CA ILE A 117 14.14 -11.29 -11.15
C ILE A 117 14.89 -10.73 -9.93
N GLY A 118 14.50 -9.55 -9.46
CA GLY A 118 15.09 -8.90 -8.30
C GLY A 118 14.98 -9.78 -7.06
N ARG A 119 13.87 -10.48 -6.84
CA ARG A 119 13.75 -11.38 -5.67
C ARG A 119 14.86 -12.44 -5.59
N GLU A 120 15.33 -12.94 -6.73
CA GLU A 120 16.30 -14.04 -6.83
C GLU A 120 17.76 -13.54 -7.05
N ASP A 121 17.93 -12.42 -7.75
CA ASP A 121 19.24 -11.92 -8.17
C ASP A 121 19.70 -10.66 -7.41
N PHE A 122 18.79 -9.89 -6.81
CA PHE A 122 19.14 -8.66 -6.07
C PHE A 122 19.45 -8.98 -4.59
N PRO A 123 20.54 -8.43 -4.02
CA PRO A 123 21.50 -7.49 -4.60
C PRO A 123 22.70 -8.15 -5.29
N ASP A 124 23.08 -9.38 -4.90
CA ASP A 124 24.40 -9.95 -5.19
C ASP A 124 24.68 -10.21 -6.68
N LYS A 125 23.67 -10.65 -7.44
CA LYS A 125 23.78 -11.01 -8.87
C LYS A 125 23.27 -9.90 -9.80
N TRP A 126 22.79 -8.78 -9.25
CA TRP A 126 22.29 -7.64 -10.01
C TRP A 126 22.61 -6.31 -9.32
N THR A 127 23.89 -6.11 -9.05
CA THR A 127 24.43 -4.96 -8.30
C THR A 127 24.19 -3.60 -8.98
N ASN A 128 24.11 -3.56 -10.31
CA ASN A 128 23.92 -2.32 -11.09
C ASN A 128 22.47 -1.82 -11.13
N LEU A 129 21.49 -2.61 -10.64
CA LEU A 129 20.08 -2.25 -10.69
C LEU A 129 19.80 -0.90 -9.98
N LEU A 130 20.29 -0.70 -8.76
CA LEU A 130 20.04 0.55 -8.03
C LEU A 130 20.73 1.76 -8.67
N PRO A 131 22.03 1.71 -9.04
CA PRO A 131 22.67 2.81 -9.78
C PRO A 131 21.90 3.21 -11.05
N GLU A 132 21.41 2.23 -11.82
CA GLU A 132 20.62 2.49 -13.02
C GLU A 132 19.30 3.20 -12.68
N LEU A 133 18.55 2.69 -11.71
CA LEU A 133 17.28 3.29 -11.26
C LEU A 133 17.48 4.72 -10.73
N VAL A 134 18.48 4.95 -9.89
CA VAL A 134 18.80 6.27 -9.32
C VAL A 134 19.15 7.28 -10.40
N THR A 135 19.92 6.88 -11.41
CA THR A 135 20.28 7.76 -12.54
C THR A 135 19.03 8.33 -13.24
N LYS A 136 17.94 7.56 -13.29
CA LYS A 136 16.70 7.96 -13.96
C LYS A 136 15.85 8.97 -13.18
N PHE A 137 16.13 9.19 -11.89
CA PHE A 137 15.48 10.25 -11.11
C PHE A 137 15.79 11.65 -11.66
N GLY A 138 16.98 11.83 -12.25
CA GLY A 138 17.37 13.10 -12.89
C GLY A 138 16.74 13.36 -14.26
N SER A 139 15.81 12.52 -14.74
CA SER A 139 15.23 12.65 -16.08
C SER A 139 14.27 13.84 -16.21
N GLY A 140 13.66 14.29 -15.11
CA GLY A 140 12.60 15.30 -15.11
C GLY A 140 11.27 14.84 -15.71
N ASP A 141 11.17 13.58 -16.14
CA ASP A 141 9.96 12.98 -16.71
C ASP A 141 9.23 12.14 -15.65
N PHE A 142 8.03 12.57 -15.26
CA PHE A 142 7.21 11.90 -14.26
C PHE A 142 6.80 10.48 -14.68
N HIS A 143 6.69 10.16 -15.97
CA HIS A 143 6.42 8.79 -16.43
C HIS A 143 7.59 7.86 -16.11
N ILE A 144 8.81 8.33 -16.37
CA ILE A 144 10.05 7.59 -16.06
C ILE A 144 10.21 7.47 -14.54
N ILE A 145 10.08 8.58 -13.81
CA ILE A 145 10.21 8.61 -12.34
C ILE A 145 9.20 7.65 -11.69
N ASN A 146 7.94 7.67 -12.12
CA ASN A 146 6.91 6.76 -11.61
C ASN A 146 7.23 5.29 -11.92
N GLY A 147 7.74 4.98 -13.12
CA GLY A 147 8.17 3.63 -13.47
C GLY A 147 9.31 3.10 -12.59
N VAL A 148 10.28 3.96 -12.28
CA VAL A 148 11.39 3.65 -11.36
C VAL A 148 10.87 3.41 -9.95
N LEU A 149 10.06 4.34 -9.42
CA LEU A 149 9.52 4.25 -8.06
C LEU A 149 8.60 3.05 -7.88
N GLN A 150 7.80 2.69 -8.89
CA GLN A 150 6.96 1.49 -8.88
C GLN A 150 7.79 0.21 -8.77
N THR A 151 8.93 0.18 -9.46
CA THR A 151 9.87 -0.95 -9.43
C THR A 151 10.57 -1.03 -8.08
N ALA A 152 11.09 0.09 -7.57
CA ALA A 152 11.66 0.19 -6.23
C ALA A 152 10.66 -0.25 -5.16
N HIS A 153 9.40 0.22 -5.23
CA HIS A 153 8.35 -0.19 -4.31
C HIS A 153 8.11 -1.71 -4.35
N SER A 154 8.09 -2.29 -5.54
CA SER A 154 7.83 -3.73 -5.71
C SER A 154 8.98 -4.60 -5.20
N LEU A 155 10.22 -4.12 -5.28
CA LEU A 155 11.39 -4.76 -4.68
C LEU A 155 11.36 -4.67 -3.15
N PHE A 156 11.14 -3.48 -2.61
CA PHE A 156 11.31 -3.22 -1.17
C PHE A 156 10.08 -3.57 -0.32
N LYS A 157 8.89 -3.68 -0.90
CA LYS A 157 7.68 -4.06 -0.14
C LYS A 157 7.80 -5.42 0.56
N ARG A 158 8.67 -6.32 0.07
CA ARG A 158 8.93 -7.63 0.69
C ARG A 158 9.51 -7.50 2.10
N TYR A 159 10.28 -6.43 2.36
CA TYR A 159 10.87 -6.18 3.68
C TYR A 159 9.81 -6.05 4.78
N ARG A 160 8.55 -5.76 4.43
CA ARG A 160 7.45 -5.67 5.40
C ARG A 160 7.01 -7.02 5.97
N HIS A 161 7.33 -8.10 5.26
CA HIS A 161 6.82 -9.45 5.56
C HIS A 161 7.95 -10.46 5.78
N GLU A 162 9.20 -10.09 5.52
CA GLU A 162 10.35 -10.96 5.76
C GLU A 162 10.81 -10.91 7.22
N PHE A 163 11.24 -12.06 7.72
CA PHE A 163 11.84 -12.17 9.05
C PHE A 163 13.24 -11.58 9.07
N LYS A 164 13.61 -11.01 10.22
CA LYS A 164 14.96 -10.46 10.44
C LYS A 164 16.01 -11.55 10.23
N SER A 165 16.96 -11.29 9.33
CA SER A 165 18.07 -12.18 8.98
C SER A 165 19.29 -11.35 8.59
N GLN A 166 20.48 -11.93 8.69
CA GLN A 166 21.71 -11.21 8.34
C GLN A 166 21.74 -10.84 6.86
N GLU A 167 21.20 -11.73 6.02
CA GLU A 167 21.04 -11.56 4.58
C GLU A 167 20.16 -10.35 4.28
N LEU A 168 18.97 -10.28 4.92
CA LEU A 168 18.05 -9.15 4.77
C LEU A 168 18.68 -7.82 5.22
N TRP A 169 19.37 -7.79 6.36
CA TRP A 169 20.04 -6.58 6.83
C TRP A 169 21.16 -6.11 5.90
N THR A 170 21.91 -7.05 5.32
CA THR A 170 22.98 -6.75 4.37
C THR A 170 22.40 -6.13 3.09
N GLU A 171 21.28 -6.66 2.60
CA GLU A 171 20.56 -6.09 1.46
C GLU A 171 19.98 -4.70 1.78
N ILE A 172 19.28 -4.55 2.91
CA ILE A 172 18.71 -3.26 3.32
C ILE A 172 19.82 -2.20 3.43
N LYS A 173 20.96 -2.55 4.04
CA LYS A 173 22.12 -1.65 4.12
C LYS A 173 22.63 -1.26 2.73
N PHE A 174 22.81 -2.23 1.83
CA PHE A 174 23.24 -1.97 0.45
C PHE A 174 22.29 -0.98 -0.27
N VAL A 175 20.98 -1.14 -0.05
CA VAL A 175 19.95 -0.26 -0.60
C VAL A 175 20.03 1.14 -0.01
N LEU A 176 20.09 1.25 1.32
CA LEU A 176 20.10 2.54 2.03
C LEU A 176 21.29 3.40 1.60
N GLU A 177 22.49 2.82 1.53
CA GLU A 177 23.72 3.50 1.11
C GLU A 177 23.65 4.10 -0.31
N ARG A 178 22.77 3.59 -1.17
CA ARG A 178 22.70 3.99 -2.61
C ARG A 178 21.42 4.69 -2.98
N PHE A 179 20.36 4.54 -2.19
CA PHE A 179 19.01 4.92 -2.58
C PHE A 179 18.36 5.92 -1.61
N ALA A 180 18.75 5.94 -0.33
CA ALA A 180 18.08 6.78 0.67
C ALA A 180 18.27 8.28 0.39
N GLU A 181 19.51 8.72 0.12
CA GLU A 181 19.80 10.12 -0.23
C GLU A 181 19.14 10.56 -1.55
N PRO A 182 19.30 9.83 -2.68
CA PRO A 182 18.61 10.19 -3.92
C PRO A 182 17.08 10.24 -3.78
N LEU A 183 16.48 9.35 -2.99
CA LEU A 183 15.04 9.36 -2.73
C LEU A 183 14.61 10.61 -1.95
N THR A 184 15.35 11.00 -0.91
CA THR A 184 15.07 12.24 -0.16
C THR A 184 15.19 13.46 -1.07
N ASN A 185 16.25 13.55 -1.87
CA ASN A 185 16.46 14.66 -2.79
C ASN A 185 15.35 14.75 -3.86
N LEU A 186 14.93 13.59 -4.40
CA LEU A 186 13.80 13.51 -5.31
C LEU A 186 12.50 13.97 -4.65
N PHE A 187 12.25 13.57 -3.40
CA PHE A 187 11.06 13.97 -2.67
C PHE A 187 10.99 15.49 -2.50
N GLU A 188 12.09 16.13 -2.07
CA GLU A 188 12.17 17.59 -1.95
C GLU A 188 11.93 18.28 -3.31
N ALA A 189 12.57 17.79 -4.39
CA ALA A 189 12.40 18.35 -5.73
C ALA A 189 10.95 18.23 -6.25
N ILE A 190 10.29 17.09 -6.04
CA ILE A 190 8.90 16.90 -6.46
C ILE A 190 7.94 17.74 -5.62
N MET A 191 8.19 17.91 -4.31
CA MET A 191 7.42 18.80 -3.46
C MET A 191 7.53 20.26 -3.91
N GLU A 192 8.72 20.72 -4.29
CA GLU A 192 8.90 22.04 -4.88
C GLU A 192 8.14 22.20 -6.21
N GLU A 193 8.19 21.18 -7.08
CA GLU A 193 7.47 21.21 -8.34
C GLU A 193 5.95 21.20 -8.14
N ALA A 194 5.44 20.47 -7.15
CA ALA A 194 4.04 20.49 -6.74
C ALA A 194 3.57 21.92 -6.39
N ASN A 195 4.39 22.64 -5.63
CA ASN A 195 4.11 24.03 -5.24
C ASN A 195 4.14 25.00 -6.45
N ARG A 196 4.93 24.71 -7.49
CA ARG A 196 5.04 25.53 -8.70
C ARG A 196 3.98 25.21 -9.76
N CYS A 197 3.46 23.98 -9.76
CA CYS A 197 2.55 23.45 -10.77
C CYS A 197 1.22 24.24 -10.89
N GLY A 198 0.85 25.03 -9.89
CA GLY A 198 -0.31 25.91 -9.94
C GLY A 198 -1.62 25.14 -10.12
N SER A 199 -2.35 25.41 -11.20
CA SER A 199 -3.69 24.85 -11.47
C SER A 199 -3.71 23.73 -12.53
N ASP A 200 -2.56 23.24 -12.99
CA ASP A 200 -2.52 22.11 -13.94
C ASP A 200 -2.86 20.80 -13.20
N LEU A 201 -4.13 20.40 -13.30
CA LEU A 201 -4.66 19.21 -12.64
C LEU A 201 -4.05 17.90 -13.16
N ALA A 202 -3.65 17.84 -14.43
CA ALA A 202 -3.08 16.63 -15.01
C ALA A 202 -1.66 16.42 -14.47
N LYS A 203 -0.84 17.46 -14.56
CA LYS A 203 0.53 17.44 -14.03
C LYS A 203 0.55 17.26 -12.51
N LEU A 204 -0.39 17.88 -11.78
CA LEU A 204 -0.53 17.69 -10.33
C LEU A 204 -0.85 16.23 -9.98
N LYS A 205 -1.71 15.56 -10.75
CA LYS A 205 -2.03 14.14 -10.53
C LYS A 205 -0.80 13.24 -10.71
N ASP A 206 0.03 13.51 -11.71
CA ASP A 206 1.25 12.73 -11.95
C ASP A 206 2.28 12.97 -10.82
N ILE A 207 2.43 14.22 -10.38
CA ILE A 207 3.25 14.61 -9.22
C ILE A 207 2.80 13.89 -7.95
N LEU A 208 1.51 13.95 -7.63
CA LEU A 208 0.97 13.30 -6.42
C LEU A 208 1.09 11.77 -6.50
N SER A 209 1.02 11.19 -7.70
CA SER A 209 1.28 9.76 -7.92
C SER A 209 2.74 9.41 -7.63
N SER A 210 3.70 10.26 -8.02
CA SER A 210 5.11 10.09 -7.64
C SER A 210 5.30 10.18 -6.13
N ILE A 211 4.70 11.19 -5.49
CA ILE A 211 4.77 11.38 -4.04
C ILE A 211 4.20 10.16 -3.31
N LEU A 212 3.07 9.61 -3.76
CA LEU A 212 2.50 8.38 -3.20
C LEU A 212 3.48 7.20 -3.27
N LEU A 213 4.13 7.00 -4.41
CA LEU A 213 5.12 5.92 -4.55
C LEU A 213 6.35 6.14 -3.67
N ILE A 214 6.82 7.39 -3.55
CA ILE A 214 7.90 7.75 -2.62
C ILE A 214 7.49 7.41 -1.19
N CYS A 215 6.28 7.78 -0.76
CA CYS A 215 5.78 7.48 0.59
C CYS A 215 5.70 5.98 0.85
N LYS A 216 5.30 5.18 -0.15
CA LYS A 216 5.29 3.71 -0.06
C LYS A 216 6.70 3.11 0.04
N VAL A 217 7.65 3.66 -0.71
CA VAL A 217 9.06 3.25 -0.65
C VAL A 217 9.65 3.61 0.72
N PHE A 218 9.41 4.83 1.19
CA PHE A 218 9.80 5.30 2.53
C PHE A 218 9.31 4.34 3.63
N TYR A 219 8.02 3.96 3.59
CA TYR A 219 7.47 3.00 4.54
C TYR A 219 8.24 1.68 4.55
N SER A 220 8.51 1.12 3.36
CA SER A 220 9.21 -0.16 3.23
C SER A 220 10.63 -0.11 3.78
N LEU A 221 11.35 1.00 3.55
CA LEU A 221 12.74 1.18 4.00
C LEU A 221 12.84 1.41 5.51
N ASN A 222 11.82 2.02 6.12
CA ASN A 222 11.75 2.27 7.56
C ASN A 222 11.00 1.19 8.34
N PHE A 223 10.56 0.10 7.69
CA PHE A 223 9.71 -0.90 8.34
C PHE A 223 10.46 -1.76 9.36
N GLN A 224 11.67 -2.20 9.02
CA GLN A 224 12.46 -3.14 9.82
C GLN A 224 13.21 -2.46 10.97
N ASP A 225 13.72 -1.25 10.70
CA ASP A 225 14.36 -0.33 11.64
C ASP A 225 14.24 1.11 11.15
N LEU A 226 14.67 2.05 11.98
CA LEU A 226 14.92 3.44 11.59
C LEU A 226 16.36 3.59 11.07
N PRO A 227 16.57 3.81 9.76
CA PRO A 227 17.91 4.06 9.22
C PRO A 227 18.41 5.47 9.58
N GLU A 228 19.71 5.56 9.87
CA GLU A 228 20.43 6.82 10.20
C GLU A 228 20.09 7.97 9.26
N HIS A 229 20.12 7.74 7.94
CA HIS A 229 19.77 8.77 6.95
C HIS A 229 18.36 9.34 7.14
N PHE A 230 17.37 8.50 7.45
CA PHE A 230 15.99 8.96 7.66
C PHE A 230 15.78 9.59 9.03
N GLU A 231 16.56 9.19 10.03
CA GLU A 231 16.61 9.87 11.33
C GLU A 231 17.18 11.29 11.20
N GLU A 232 18.35 11.43 10.57
CA GLU A 232 19.01 12.73 10.36
C GLU A 232 18.17 13.69 9.50
N ASN A 233 17.42 13.15 8.53
CA ASN A 233 16.57 13.92 7.63
C ASN A 233 15.09 13.94 8.06
N MET A 234 14.76 13.49 9.28
CA MET A 234 13.37 13.33 9.73
C MET A 234 12.58 14.64 9.63
N ASP A 235 13.20 15.76 9.98
CA ASP A 235 12.59 17.09 9.91
C ASP A 235 12.05 17.42 8.50
N LYS A 236 12.81 17.09 7.45
CA LYS A 236 12.41 17.31 6.05
C LYS A 236 11.20 16.45 5.68
N TRP A 237 11.23 15.17 6.04
CA TRP A 237 10.14 14.24 5.76
C TRP A 237 8.86 14.62 6.48
N MET A 238 8.95 14.86 7.79
CA MET A 238 7.80 15.17 8.63
C MET A 238 7.17 16.52 8.29
N LYS A 239 7.97 17.54 7.96
CA LYS A 239 7.43 18.83 7.47
C LYS A 239 6.62 18.65 6.18
N ASN A 240 7.16 17.93 5.19
CA ASN A 240 6.48 17.72 3.92
C ASN A 240 5.23 16.83 4.06
N PHE A 241 5.26 15.78 4.90
CA PHE A 241 4.08 14.98 5.22
C PHE A 241 2.98 15.81 5.87
N LEU A 242 3.33 16.71 6.80
CA LEU A 242 2.36 17.61 7.41
C LEU A 242 1.74 18.55 6.36
N ILE A 243 2.54 19.13 5.47
CA ILE A 243 2.06 19.98 4.37
C ILE A 243 1.05 19.22 3.50
N LEU A 244 1.36 17.97 3.13
CA LEU A 244 0.50 17.14 2.29
C LEU A 244 -0.82 16.76 2.97
N LEU A 245 -0.84 16.56 4.29
CA LEU A 245 -2.07 16.31 5.04
C LEU A 245 -2.93 17.57 5.20
N THR A 246 -2.32 18.74 5.39
CA THR A 246 -3.05 19.99 5.63
C THR A 246 -3.50 20.67 4.34
N THR A 247 -2.76 20.48 3.26
CA THR A 247 -3.06 21.05 1.94
C THR A 247 -3.97 20.07 1.23
N ASN A 248 -5.29 20.12 1.52
CA ASN A 248 -6.35 19.23 1.02
C ASN A 248 -6.09 18.76 -0.42
N SER A 249 -5.32 17.68 -0.55
CA SER A 249 -4.77 17.21 -1.83
C SER A 249 -5.85 16.50 -2.65
N LYS A 250 -6.99 16.21 -2.00
CA LYS A 250 -8.08 15.36 -2.47
C LYS A 250 -7.59 13.99 -2.95
N GLN A 251 -6.35 13.61 -2.64
CA GLN A 251 -5.74 12.35 -3.01
C GLN A 251 -5.70 11.44 -1.79
N LEU A 252 -6.84 10.82 -1.56
CA LEU A 252 -7.13 9.92 -0.43
C LEU A 252 -6.03 8.87 -0.22
N GLN A 253 -5.55 8.23 -1.29
CA GLN A 253 -4.50 7.21 -1.18
C GLN A 253 -3.19 7.74 -0.61
N LEU A 254 -2.85 9.00 -0.90
CA LEU A 254 -1.65 9.64 -0.37
C LEU A 254 -1.82 9.95 1.11
N GLU A 255 -2.95 10.53 1.50
CA GLU A 255 -3.28 10.83 2.89
C GLU A 255 -3.28 9.53 3.75
N SER A 256 -3.85 8.45 3.23
CA SER A 256 -3.80 7.12 3.85
C SER A 256 -2.37 6.62 4.08
N GLN A 257 -1.53 6.70 3.04
CA GLN A 257 -0.16 6.23 3.11
C GLN A 257 0.68 7.06 4.08
N ILE A 258 0.45 8.38 4.15
CA ILE A 258 1.11 9.23 5.14
C ILE A 258 0.69 8.82 6.56
N CYS A 259 -0.60 8.55 6.79
CA CYS A 259 -1.08 8.05 8.09
C CYS A 259 -0.37 6.76 8.50
N ASP A 260 -0.16 5.81 7.58
CA ASP A 260 0.61 4.59 7.86
C ASP A 260 2.06 4.88 8.21
N ASN A 261 2.70 5.80 7.47
CA ASN A 261 4.08 6.19 7.72
C ASN A 261 4.25 6.80 9.11
N VAL A 262 3.38 7.72 9.51
CA VAL A 262 3.47 8.35 10.83
C VAL A 262 3.02 7.42 11.96
N ALA A 263 2.10 6.48 11.69
CA ALA A 263 1.74 5.44 12.64
C ALA A 263 2.91 4.51 12.92
N LEU A 264 3.66 4.12 11.88
CA LEU A 264 4.89 3.32 12.03
C LEU A 264 5.89 4.03 12.97
N TYR A 265 6.14 5.32 12.74
CA TYR A 265 7.05 6.11 13.58
C TYR A 265 6.53 6.25 15.02
N ALA A 266 5.25 6.59 15.20
CA ALA A 266 4.64 6.67 16.53
C ALA A 266 4.64 5.33 17.29
N GLN A 267 4.66 4.19 16.59
CA GLN A 267 4.67 2.86 17.19
C GLN A 267 6.08 2.33 17.50
N LYS A 268 7.04 2.54 16.61
CA LYS A 268 8.37 1.92 16.68
C LYS A 268 9.50 2.86 17.07
N TYR A 269 9.38 4.15 16.75
CA TYR A 269 10.45 5.16 16.86
C TYR A 269 9.91 6.37 17.65
N ASP A 270 9.31 6.07 18.81
CA ASP A 270 8.55 7.05 19.57
C ASP A 270 9.41 8.14 20.21
N GLU A 271 10.65 7.82 20.58
CA GLU A 271 11.62 8.77 21.14
C GLU A 271 12.01 9.85 20.11
N GLU A 272 12.37 9.43 18.90
CA GLU A 272 12.79 10.34 17.83
C GLU A 272 11.62 11.16 17.26
N PHE A 273 10.42 10.57 17.25
CA PHE A 273 9.22 11.19 16.70
C PHE A 273 8.48 12.15 17.67
N GLU A 274 8.88 12.21 18.94
CA GLU A 274 8.19 12.92 20.03
C GLU A 274 7.85 14.38 19.69
N ASN A 275 8.80 15.11 19.08
CA ASN A 275 8.64 16.53 18.75
C ASN A 275 7.64 16.80 17.62
N TYR A 276 7.33 15.80 16.79
CA TYR A 276 6.46 15.92 15.62
C TYR A 276 5.04 15.47 15.91
N LEU A 277 4.87 14.49 16.81
CA LEU A 277 3.58 13.84 17.07
C LEU A 277 2.43 14.83 17.36
N PRO A 278 2.56 15.88 18.20
CA PRO A 278 1.44 16.76 18.49
C PRO A 278 0.83 17.42 17.24
N LYS A 279 1.68 17.80 16.27
CA LYS A 279 1.24 18.41 15.01
C LYS A 279 0.50 17.42 14.13
N PHE A 280 0.95 16.15 14.10
CA PHE A 280 0.27 15.11 13.35
C PHE A 280 -1.06 14.70 13.98
N VAL A 281 -1.14 14.64 15.31
CA VAL A 281 -2.42 14.43 16.02
C VAL A 281 -3.41 15.52 15.64
N GLU A 282 -3.01 16.79 15.64
CA GLU A 282 -3.90 17.89 15.24
C GLU A 282 -4.30 17.82 13.75
N ALA A 283 -3.35 17.55 12.84
CA ALA A 283 -3.64 17.47 11.41
C ALA A 283 -4.57 16.29 11.06
N ILE A 284 -4.30 15.10 11.60
CA ILE A 284 -5.10 13.89 11.36
C ILE A 284 -6.47 14.02 12.03
N TRP A 285 -6.54 14.69 13.18
CA TRP A 285 -7.80 15.06 13.81
C TRP A 285 -8.68 15.91 12.88
N GLN A 286 -8.12 16.98 12.30
CA GLN A 286 -8.86 17.85 11.36
C GLN A 286 -9.24 17.11 10.07
N LEU A 287 -8.37 16.21 9.58
CA LEU A 287 -8.68 15.34 8.46
C LEU A 287 -9.93 14.49 8.75
N LEU A 288 -9.99 13.81 9.89
CA LEU A 288 -11.12 12.95 10.26
C LEU A 288 -12.44 13.72 10.40
N VAL A 289 -12.40 14.91 11.00
CA VAL A 289 -13.61 15.76 11.17
C VAL A 289 -14.12 16.32 9.84
N SER A 290 -13.23 16.59 8.89
CA SER A 290 -13.60 17.13 7.57
C SER A 290 -13.94 16.07 6.52
N THR A 291 -13.67 14.79 6.80
CA THR A 291 -13.87 13.69 5.84
C THR A 291 -15.32 13.22 5.79
N GLU A 292 -15.89 13.09 4.59
CA GLU A 292 -17.26 12.62 4.38
C GLU A 292 -17.42 11.12 4.65
N LYS A 293 -18.64 10.68 5.01
CA LYS A 293 -19.01 9.27 5.31
C LYS A 293 -19.13 8.35 4.08
N LEU A 294 -18.31 8.55 3.04
CA LEU A 294 -18.37 7.74 1.80
C LEU A 294 -17.43 6.53 1.85
N ALA A 295 -17.80 5.37 1.29
CA ALA A 295 -16.94 4.17 1.17
C ALA A 295 -15.52 4.46 0.69
N LYS A 296 -15.37 5.36 -0.29
CA LYS A 296 -14.07 5.71 -0.90
C LYS A 296 -13.06 6.29 0.11
N HIS A 297 -13.53 6.80 1.25
CA HIS A 297 -12.72 7.36 2.32
C HIS A 297 -12.36 6.32 3.40
N ASP A 298 -12.88 5.10 3.34
CA ASP A 298 -12.76 4.11 4.42
C ASP A 298 -11.31 3.82 4.79
N ILE A 299 -10.46 3.57 3.80
CA ILE A 299 -9.04 3.27 4.02
C ILE A 299 -8.34 4.45 4.74
N VAL A 300 -8.57 5.68 4.28
CA VAL A 300 -7.95 6.89 4.89
C VAL A 300 -8.41 7.04 6.33
N VAL A 301 -9.72 6.90 6.56
CA VAL A 301 -10.32 7.05 7.89
C VAL A 301 -9.83 5.96 8.83
N SER A 302 -9.78 4.70 8.39
CA SER A 302 -9.25 3.59 9.18
C SER A 302 -7.79 3.80 9.56
N ASN A 303 -6.92 4.18 8.62
CA ASN A 303 -5.50 4.40 8.90
C ASN A 303 -5.27 5.63 9.80
N ALA A 304 -6.03 6.71 9.58
CA ALA A 304 -6.02 7.91 10.41
C ALA A 304 -6.47 7.62 11.86
N ILE A 305 -7.53 6.84 12.04
CA ILE A 305 -7.98 6.40 13.36
C ILE A 305 -6.95 5.46 13.99
N GLY A 306 -6.34 4.54 13.21
CA GLY A 306 -5.28 3.65 13.66
C GLY A 306 -4.05 4.41 14.19
N PHE A 307 -3.68 5.51 13.55
CA PHE A 307 -2.65 6.43 14.07
C PHE A 307 -3.05 7.02 15.42
N LEU A 308 -4.26 7.57 15.56
CA LEU A 308 -4.73 8.15 16.83
C LEU A 308 -4.80 7.09 17.94
N ALA A 309 -5.24 5.86 17.61
CA ALA A 309 -5.28 4.74 18.54
C ALA A 309 -3.87 4.46 19.07
N SER A 310 -2.90 4.32 18.16
CA SER A 310 -1.49 4.08 18.48
C SER A 310 -0.89 5.18 19.36
N ALA A 311 -1.19 6.45 19.05
CA ALA A 311 -0.73 7.59 19.84
C ALA A 311 -1.37 7.62 21.24
N SER A 312 -2.66 7.28 21.35
CA SER A 312 -3.39 7.29 22.62
C SER A 312 -2.94 6.20 23.60
N GLU A 313 -2.37 5.11 23.11
CA GLU A 313 -1.87 4.01 23.95
C GLU A 313 -0.55 4.31 24.66
N ARG A 314 0.12 5.42 24.32
CA ARG A 314 1.44 5.80 24.84
C ARG A 314 1.32 6.74 26.04
N ASN A 315 2.03 6.42 27.12
CA ASN A 315 1.98 7.20 28.36
C ASN A 315 2.50 8.64 28.19
N HIS A 316 3.55 8.84 27.39
CA HIS A 316 4.14 10.16 27.15
C HIS A 316 3.19 11.11 26.40
N TYR A 317 2.25 10.57 25.62
CA TYR A 317 1.31 11.34 24.79
C TYR A 317 -0.08 11.53 25.40
N LYS A 318 -0.29 11.04 26.63
CA LYS A 318 -1.60 11.10 27.30
C LYS A 318 -2.16 12.53 27.41
N TYR A 319 -1.28 13.54 27.54
CA TYR A 319 -1.65 14.95 27.73
C TYR A 319 -2.34 15.52 26.48
N LEU A 320 -2.04 14.99 25.29
CA LEU A 320 -2.70 15.39 24.04
C LEU A 320 -4.19 15.04 24.04
N PHE A 321 -4.55 13.98 24.77
CA PHE A 321 -5.92 13.47 24.88
C PHE A 321 -6.56 13.77 26.24
N GLU A 322 -5.96 14.62 27.07
CA GLU A 322 -6.48 14.85 28.43
C GLU A 322 -7.59 15.91 28.46
N LYS A 323 -7.56 16.88 27.54
CA LYS A 323 -8.54 17.97 27.48
C LYS A 323 -9.94 17.41 27.24
N GLN A 324 -10.90 17.80 28.08
CA GLN A 324 -12.27 17.30 28.02
C GLN A 324 -12.94 17.61 26.67
N GLU A 325 -12.71 18.80 26.11
CA GLU A 325 -13.23 19.18 24.80
C GLU A 325 -12.67 18.28 23.69
N THR A 326 -11.37 17.97 23.73
CA THR A 326 -10.73 17.06 22.77
C THR A 326 -11.33 15.67 22.87
N LEU A 327 -11.39 15.07 24.07
CA LEU A 327 -11.99 13.74 24.27
C LEU A 327 -13.44 13.67 23.80
N LYS A 328 -14.23 14.68 24.16
CA LYS A 328 -15.64 14.76 23.73
C LYS A 328 -15.73 14.81 22.21
N SER A 329 -14.92 15.64 21.57
CA SER A 329 -14.86 15.73 20.11
C SER A 329 -14.44 14.40 19.48
N ILE A 330 -13.46 13.68 20.05
CA ILE A 330 -13.02 12.34 19.59
C ILE A 330 -14.16 11.35 19.63
N CYS A 331 -14.86 11.30 20.76
CA CYS A 331 -15.95 10.38 20.94
C CYS A 331 -17.11 10.69 19.98
N GLU A 332 -17.49 11.96 19.86
CA GLU A 332 -18.68 12.41 19.12
C GLU A 332 -18.49 12.50 17.62
N ASN A 333 -17.37 13.06 17.17
CA ASN A 333 -17.16 13.38 15.75
C ASN A 333 -16.33 12.31 15.02
N VAL A 334 -15.60 11.46 15.75
CA VAL A 334 -14.76 10.42 15.14
C VAL A 334 -15.27 9.02 15.49
N VAL A 335 -15.46 8.69 16.76
CA VAL A 335 -15.80 7.31 17.14
C VAL A 335 -17.23 6.95 16.77
N VAL A 336 -18.23 7.71 17.26
CA VAL A 336 -19.65 7.40 17.06
C VAL A 336 -20.00 7.24 15.57
N PRO A 337 -19.64 8.17 14.67
CA PRO A 337 -20.00 8.06 13.26
C PRO A 337 -19.38 6.87 12.52
N ASN A 338 -18.28 6.32 13.04
CA ASN A 338 -17.54 5.21 12.43
C ASN A 338 -17.87 3.84 13.06
N ILE A 339 -18.71 3.81 14.09
CA ILE A 339 -19.26 2.57 14.69
C ILE A 339 -20.69 2.29 14.19
N GLU A 340 -21.43 3.32 13.80
CA GLU A 340 -22.78 3.19 13.22
C GLU A 340 -22.82 2.18 12.06
N PHE A 341 -23.87 1.35 12.02
CA PHE A 341 -24.10 0.42 10.91
C PHE A 341 -24.53 1.22 9.67
N ARG A 342 -23.73 1.15 8.59
CA ARG A 342 -23.98 1.93 7.37
C ARG A 342 -24.86 1.14 6.40
N GLU A 343 -25.49 1.85 5.47
CA GLU A 343 -26.25 1.23 4.38
C GLU A 343 -25.34 0.35 3.51
N GLU A 344 -24.09 0.75 3.28
CA GLU A 344 -23.10 -0.06 2.57
C GLU A 344 -22.78 -1.39 3.29
N ASP A 345 -22.76 -1.37 4.63
CA ASP A 345 -22.55 -2.59 5.43
C ASP A 345 -23.79 -3.51 5.39
N GLU A 346 -24.99 -2.92 5.28
CA GLU A 346 -26.27 -3.62 5.09
C GLU A 346 -26.34 -4.28 3.70
N GLU A 347 -25.95 -3.56 2.64
CA GLU A 347 -25.87 -4.10 1.28
C GLU A 347 -24.93 -5.31 1.21
N VAL A 348 -23.73 -5.22 1.79
CA VAL A 348 -22.79 -6.35 1.82
C VAL A 348 -23.34 -7.51 2.63
N PHE A 349 -24.03 -7.23 3.75
CA PHE A 349 -24.68 -8.26 4.55
C PHE A 349 -25.79 -9.01 3.78
N GLU A 350 -26.59 -8.29 2.99
CA GLU A 350 -27.69 -8.86 2.21
C GLU A 350 -27.21 -9.58 0.94
N ASP A 351 -26.30 -8.95 0.18
CA ASP A 351 -25.87 -9.43 -1.14
C ASP A 351 -24.71 -10.44 -1.06
N ASN A 352 -23.82 -10.31 -0.06
CA ASN A 352 -22.65 -11.18 0.11
C ASN A 352 -22.35 -11.48 1.60
N PRO A 353 -23.20 -12.25 2.28
CA PRO A 353 -23.08 -12.53 3.71
C PRO A 353 -21.76 -13.21 4.09
N ASP A 354 -21.17 -14.02 3.19
CA ASP A 354 -19.87 -14.65 3.43
C ASP A 354 -18.74 -13.62 3.54
N GLU A 355 -18.77 -12.58 2.70
CA GLU A 355 -17.79 -11.48 2.76
C GLU A 355 -18.00 -10.64 4.01
N TYR A 356 -19.24 -10.34 4.38
CA TYR A 356 -19.55 -9.65 5.64
C TYR A 356 -18.99 -10.41 6.85
N ILE A 357 -19.24 -11.72 6.93
CA ILE A 357 -18.78 -12.58 8.02
C ILE A 357 -17.25 -12.62 8.05
N ARG A 358 -16.56 -12.74 6.91
CA ARG A 358 -15.08 -12.71 6.89
C ARG A 358 -14.52 -11.38 7.40
N ARG A 359 -15.12 -10.26 6.98
CA ARG A 359 -14.73 -8.91 7.43
C ARG A 359 -14.88 -8.74 8.95
N ASP A 360 -15.92 -9.32 9.55
CA ASP A 360 -16.23 -9.17 10.97
C ASP A 360 -15.55 -10.22 11.88
N ILE A 361 -15.55 -11.50 11.49
CA ILE A 361 -15.11 -12.63 12.33
C ILE A 361 -13.62 -12.96 12.17
N GLU A 362 -13.08 -12.96 10.95
CA GLU A 362 -11.71 -13.48 10.74
C GLU A 362 -10.64 -12.48 11.17
N GLY A 363 -11.01 -11.22 11.40
CA GLY A 363 -10.07 -10.17 11.79
C GLY A 363 -8.91 -10.00 10.80
N SER A 364 -9.05 -10.52 9.57
CA SER A 364 -8.05 -10.46 8.50
C SER A 364 -7.96 -9.07 7.88
N ASP A 365 -9.06 -8.32 7.95
CA ASP A 365 -9.11 -6.95 7.45
C ASP A 365 -8.77 -5.99 8.59
N VAL A 366 -7.55 -5.47 8.52
CA VAL A 366 -6.99 -4.42 9.39
C VAL A 366 -7.70 -3.07 9.18
N ASP A 367 -8.62 -2.98 8.21
CA ASP A 367 -8.98 -1.70 7.58
C ASP A 367 -10.48 -1.30 7.66
N THR A 368 -11.31 -1.95 8.50
CA THR A 368 -12.71 -1.48 8.69
C THR A 368 -12.77 -0.30 9.66
N ARG A 369 -13.61 0.70 9.35
CA ARG A 369 -13.78 1.89 10.20
C ARG A 369 -14.23 1.53 11.62
N ARG A 370 -15.11 0.54 11.75
CA ARG A 370 -15.62 0.01 13.03
C ARG A 370 -14.51 -0.50 13.92
N ARG A 371 -13.61 -1.30 13.34
CA ARG A 371 -12.48 -1.87 14.08
C ARG A 371 -11.49 -0.78 14.50
N ALA A 372 -11.13 0.10 13.57
CA ALA A 372 -10.25 1.22 13.87
C ALA A 372 -10.83 2.09 15.01
N ALA A 373 -12.12 2.45 14.92
CA ALA A 373 -12.80 3.22 15.97
C ALA A 373 -12.81 2.49 17.32
N SER A 374 -12.97 1.17 17.31
CA SER A 374 -12.94 0.33 18.50
C SER A 374 -11.56 0.28 19.15
N ASP A 375 -10.50 0.17 18.34
CA ASP A 375 -9.12 0.21 18.82
C ASP A 375 -8.77 1.59 19.38
N LEU A 376 -9.28 2.68 18.79
CA LEU A 376 -9.15 4.02 19.37
C LEU A 376 -9.85 4.15 20.73
N VAL A 377 -11.08 3.63 20.89
CA VAL A 377 -11.76 3.59 22.19
C VAL A 377 -10.94 2.82 23.22
N ARG A 378 -10.35 1.67 22.81
CA ARG A 378 -9.48 0.88 23.68
C ARG A 378 -8.25 1.68 24.12
N GLY A 379 -7.60 2.36 23.19
CA GLY A 379 -6.43 3.20 23.44
C GLY A 379 -6.73 4.36 24.41
N LEU A 380 -7.80 5.11 24.16
CA LEU A 380 -8.23 6.22 25.03
C LEU A 380 -8.58 5.75 26.44
N CYS A 381 -9.29 4.62 26.56
CA CYS A 381 -9.66 4.05 27.86
C CYS A 381 -8.44 3.66 28.71
N LYS A 382 -7.27 3.39 28.12
CA LYS A 382 -6.07 2.99 28.86
C LYS A 382 -5.67 4.00 29.94
N PHE A 383 -5.82 5.30 29.65
CA PHE A 383 -5.44 6.37 30.58
C PHE A 383 -6.62 7.26 31.01
N HIS A 384 -7.69 7.34 30.21
CA HIS A 384 -8.81 8.27 30.41
C HIS A 384 -10.16 7.57 30.63
N GLU A 385 -10.13 6.36 31.18
CA GLU A 385 -11.29 5.45 31.33
C GLU A 385 -12.55 6.14 31.86
N GLN A 386 -12.48 6.82 33.01
CA GLN A 386 -13.66 7.43 33.63
C GLN A 386 -14.32 8.48 32.73
N ARG A 387 -13.53 9.39 32.15
CA ARG A 387 -14.05 10.47 31.28
C ARG A 387 -14.65 9.91 29.99
N VAL A 388 -14.00 8.92 29.39
CA VAL A 388 -14.48 8.25 28.17
C VAL A 388 -15.78 7.51 28.44
N ILE A 389 -15.88 6.81 29.58
CA ILE A 389 -17.11 6.13 30.02
C ILE A 389 -18.24 7.13 30.23
N GLU A 390 -17.98 8.24 30.91
CA GLU A 390 -19.00 9.28 31.13
C GLU A 390 -19.54 9.79 29.80
N ILE A 391 -18.67 10.11 28.84
CA ILE A 391 -19.10 10.60 27.51
C ILE A 391 -19.93 9.54 26.78
N PHE A 392 -19.44 8.31 26.64
CA PHE A 392 -20.17 7.26 25.93
C PHE A 392 -21.45 6.83 26.64
N SER A 393 -21.52 6.89 27.97
CA SER A 393 -22.76 6.57 28.71
C SER A 393 -23.91 7.51 28.32
N HIS A 394 -23.62 8.81 28.16
CA HIS A 394 -24.63 9.76 27.69
C HIS A 394 -25.10 9.45 26.27
N HIS A 395 -24.19 9.07 25.37
CA HIS A 395 -24.51 8.71 23.98
C HIS A 395 -25.29 7.40 23.88
N VAL A 396 -24.89 6.37 24.62
CA VAL A 396 -25.61 5.08 24.68
C VAL A 396 -27.04 5.29 25.18
N VAL A 397 -27.25 6.09 26.22
CA VAL A 397 -28.60 6.42 26.70
C VAL A 397 -29.41 7.14 25.62
N ALA A 398 -28.81 8.11 24.93
CA ALA A 398 -29.49 8.82 23.83
C ALA A 398 -29.87 7.88 22.67
N MET A 399 -28.96 6.99 22.25
CA MET A 399 -29.21 5.99 21.21
C MET A 399 -30.32 5.01 21.60
N LEU A 400 -30.34 4.55 22.85
CA LEU A 400 -31.39 3.67 23.37
C LEU A 400 -32.75 4.38 23.47
N GLN A 401 -32.77 5.67 23.82
CA GLN A 401 -33.99 6.48 23.79
C GLN A 401 -34.52 6.66 22.36
N GLN A 402 -33.64 6.88 21.38
CA GLN A 402 -34.03 6.93 19.96
C GLN A 402 -34.63 5.59 19.51
N TYR A 403 -34.04 4.47 19.91
CA TYR A 403 -34.60 3.15 19.65
C TYR A 403 -35.98 2.96 20.30
N GLN A 404 -36.17 3.37 21.55
CA GLN A 404 -37.47 3.29 22.24
C GLN A 404 -38.55 4.14 21.57
N ALA A 405 -38.18 5.27 20.97
CA ALA A 405 -39.12 6.13 20.26
C ALA A 405 -39.67 5.49 18.97
N ASN A 406 -38.86 4.71 18.25
CA ASN A 406 -39.28 3.98 17.06
C ASN A 406 -38.39 2.75 16.80
N SER A 407 -38.79 1.60 17.32
CA SER A 407 -37.97 0.38 17.29
C SER A 407 -37.73 -0.19 15.89
N GLU A 408 -38.66 0.03 14.96
CA GLU A 408 -38.54 -0.48 13.57
C GLU A 408 -37.60 0.37 12.72
N LYS A 409 -37.61 1.70 12.90
CA LYS A 409 -36.73 2.59 12.12
C LYS A 409 -35.36 2.81 12.74
N ASN A 410 -35.26 2.77 14.07
CA ASN A 410 -34.04 3.15 14.80
C ASN A 410 -33.28 1.94 15.36
N TRP A 411 -33.44 0.76 14.75
CA TRP A 411 -32.70 -0.44 15.16
C TRP A 411 -31.19 -0.26 15.04
N LYS A 412 -30.71 0.52 14.06
CA LYS A 412 -29.29 0.89 13.87
C LYS A 412 -28.70 1.61 15.10
N ALA A 413 -29.50 2.41 15.80
CA ALA A 413 -29.06 3.08 17.03
C ALA A 413 -28.82 2.07 18.17
N LYS A 414 -29.66 1.01 18.26
CA LYS A 414 -29.45 -0.08 19.22
C LYS A 414 -28.20 -0.89 18.87
N ASP A 415 -27.97 -1.17 17.59
CA ASP A 415 -26.76 -1.87 17.14
C ASP A 415 -25.46 -1.11 17.47
N ALA A 416 -25.43 0.20 17.17
CA ALA A 416 -24.31 1.07 17.51
C ALA A 416 -24.06 1.13 19.03
N ALA A 417 -25.13 1.22 19.84
CA ALA A 417 -25.04 1.19 21.29
C ALA A 417 -24.48 -0.14 21.82
N ILE A 418 -24.94 -1.27 21.28
CA ILE A 418 -24.43 -2.60 21.66
C ILE A 418 -22.96 -2.74 21.27
N SER A 419 -22.58 -2.29 20.07
CA SER A 419 -21.19 -2.32 19.60
C SER A 419 -20.28 -1.49 20.51
N LEU A 420 -20.67 -0.26 20.85
CA LEU A 420 -19.95 0.59 21.81
C LEU A 420 -19.76 -0.10 23.17
N LEU A 421 -20.83 -0.69 23.71
CA LEU A 421 -20.77 -1.42 24.99
C LEU A 421 -19.87 -2.66 24.90
N HIS A 422 -19.95 -3.41 23.81
CA HIS A 422 -19.15 -4.63 23.60
C HIS A 422 -17.65 -4.30 23.51
N HIS A 423 -17.28 -3.30 22.72
CA HIS A 423 -15.89 -2.88 22.57
C HIS A 423 -15.33 -2.22 23.84
N TRP A 424 -16.20 -1.57 24.63
CA TRP A 424 -15.85 -1.12 25.98
C TRP A 424 -15.60 -2.31 26.94
N HIS A 425 -16.47 -3.31 26.95
CA HIS A 425 -16.38 -4.47 27.84
C HIS A 425 -15.31 -5.49 27.46
N ALA A 426 -14.77 -5.46 26.24
CA ALA A 426 -13.69 -6.35 25.81
C ALA A 426 -12.39 -6.22 26.65
N ARG A 427 -12.27 -5.18 27.49
CA ARG A 427 -11.21 -5.07 28.52
C ARG A 427 -11.37 -6.07 29.68
N ASN A 428 -12.58 -6.62 29.87
CA ASN A 428 -12.94 -7.57 30.92
C ASN A 428 -13.35 -8.92 30.34
N LYS A 429 -12.39 -9.66 29.76
CA LYS A 429 -12.52 -11.08 29.37
C LYS A 429 -13.66 -11.39 28.39
N LEU A 430 -13.27 -11.80 27.20
CA LEU A 430 -14.06 -12.49 26.17
C LEU A 430 -14.69 -13.85 26.62
N LEU A 431 -15.03 -14.06 27.90
CA LEU A 431 -15.48 -15.37 28.41
C LEU A 431 -16.53 -15.36 29.54
N ARG A 432 -17.18 -14.24 29.91
CA ARG A 432 -18.15 -14.31 31.05
C ARG A 432 -19.55 -13.72 30.92
N TYR A 433 -19.92 -13.06 29.83
CA TYR A 433 -21.28 -12.46 29.77
C TYR A 433 -21.97 -12.62 28.42
N CYS A 434 -22.13 -13.87 27.96
CA CYS A 434 -23.31 -14.26 27.18
C CYS A 434 -24.54 -14.38 28.11
N THR A 435 -24.83 -13.33 28.89
CA THR A 435 -26.06 -13.19 29.67
C THR A 435 -26.28 -11.69 29.92
N ILE A 436 -26.56 -10.96 28.85
CA ILE A 436 -27.51 -9.86 28.94
C ILE A 436 -28.77 -10.42 28.30
N ASN A 437 -29.76 -10.73 29.14
CA ASN A 437 -31.06 -11.20 28.70
C ASN A 437 -31.64 -10.19 27.71
N VAL A 438 -31.96 -10.69 26.52
CA VAL A 438 -32.87 -10.07 25.54
C VAL A 438 -34.23 -9.86 26.18
#